data_AF-A0A9P8NWP3-F1
#
_entry.id   AF-A0A9P8NWP3-F1
#
_cell.length_a   1.000
_cell.length_b   1.000
_cell.length_c   1.000
_cell.angle_alpha   90.00
_cell.angle_beta   90.00
_cell.angle_gamma   90.00
#
_symmetry.space_group_name_H-M   'P 1'
#
loop_
_entity.id
_entity.type
_entity.pdbx_description
1 polymer ?
#
loop_
_entity_poly.entity_id
_entity_poly.type
_entity_poly.pdbx_seq_one_letter_code
_entity_poly.pdbx_strand_id
1 'polypeptide(L)'
;MKGIVSLSTLIAVVGGYVVKTKEDFEYSPQLQDYLSKRHYKRLYDDLNATSKRVFDYDNEKVYGVNLGGWVVTEPYISPSLYWNASTDGTEATVPIDEYHYCKTLGTEECYTRLKDHWDTWIVEDDFKKIKSWGFNTVRFPIGYWAFAHLSTDPYCFGQEEYLEKAIEWCRNQGLYIWIDLHGVPGSQNGFDNSGLRDHVNWQHHQAYIDLSLEILQYIMAKYGGNEYEDVVSAIQVLNEPLGPRLNMNQLEEFYLNSYTQMKYLKNDISLAYHDAFMAPGYWDSRMTGKVSHTTNLTLYPNTGNLTGYTNSSNYQG
;
A
#
# COMPACT_ATOMS: atom_id res chain seq x y z
N MET A 1 -7.10 11.48 -30.22
CA MET A 1 -5.95 10.67 -30.65
C MET A 1 -5.12 10.39 -29.40
N LYS A 2 -5.26 9.20 -28.83
CA LYS A 2 -4.54 8.78 -27.61
C LYS A 2 -3.12 8.39 -28.03
N GLY A 3 -2.12 9.14 -27.55
CA GLY A 3 -0.72 8.88 -27.85
C GLY A 3 -0.21 7.72 -27.00
N ILE A 4 -0.13 6.53 -27.58
CA ILE A 4 0.67 5.43 -27.04
C ILE A 4 2.13 5.84 -27.25
N VAL A 5 2.81 6.29 -26.19
CA VAL A 5 4.25 6.54 -26.25
C VAL A 5 4.96 5.21 -26.00
N SER A 6 5.38 4.55 -27.08
CA SER A 6 6.36 3.47 -26.99
C SER A 6 7.72 4.11 -26.61
N LEU A 7 8.10 4.00 -25.34
CA LEU A 7 9.45 4.33 -24.90
C LEU A 7 10.40 3.21 -25.38
N SER A 8 10.99 3.42 -26.55
CA SER A 8 12.07 2.60 -27.05
C SER A 8 13.29 2.68 -26.13
N THR A 9 13.62 1.55 -25.52
CA THR A 9 14.90 1.11 -24.96
C THR A 9 16.03 2.15 -24.90
N LEU A 10 16.35 2.65 -23.70
CA LEU A 10 17.69 3.19 -23.39
C LEU A 10 18.24 2.47 -22.15
N ILE A 11 19.25 1.63 -22.40
CA ILE A 11 19.98 0.88 -21.37
C ILE A 11 20.98 1.83 -20.72
N ALA A 12 20.80 2.13 -19.44
CA ALA A 12 21.81 2.77 -18.60
C ALA A 12 22.25 1.79 -17.51
N VAL A 13 23.44 1.22 -17.69
CA VAL A 13 24.10 0.34 -16.72
C VAL A 13 24.80 1.22 -15.68
N VAL A 14 24.26 1.29 -14.47
CA VAL A 14 25.03 1.53 -13.24
C VAL A 14 24.34 0.77 -12.09
N GLY A 15 24.96 -0.32 -11.61
CA GLY A 15 24.51 -1.02 -10.40
C GLY A 15 23.52 -2.17 -10.61
N GLY A 16 23.88 -3.17 -11.42
CA GLY A 16 23.46 -4.57 -11.21
C GLY A 16 21.99 -4.97 -11.38
N TYR A 17 21.04 -4.07 -11.57
CA TYR A 17 19.64 -4.41 -11.82
C TYR A 17 19.25 -4.02 -13.24
N VAL A 18 19.11 -5.03 -14.11
CA VAL A 18 18.49 -4.89 -15.43
C VAL A 18 17.02 -5.26 -15.26
N VAL A 19 16.13 -4.27 -15.14
CA VAL A 19 14.69 -4.52 -15.32
C VAL A 19 14.46 -4.74 -16.81
N LYS A 20 14.41 -6.01 -17.19
CA LYS A 20 13.98 -6.48 -18.50
C LYS A 20 12.62 -7.15 -18.32
N THR A 21 11.53 -6.42 -18.53
CA THR A 21 10.27 -7.03 -18.97
C THR A 21 9.51 -6.06 -19.87
N LYS A 22 8.81 -6.68 -20.82
CA LYS A 22 8.14 -6.10 -21.99
C LYS A 22 6.64 -6.14 -21.70
N GLU A 23 6.23 -5.59 -20.57
CA GLU A 23 4.83 -5.39 -20.21
C GLU A 23 4.58 -3.88 -20.14
N ASP A 24 3.63 -3.41 -20.95
CA ASP A 24 3.23 -2.01 -20.97
C ASP A 24 2.28 -1.78 -19.79
N PHE A 25 2.82 -1.28 -18.67
CA PHE A 25 2.00 -0.75 -17.58
C PHE A 25 1.55 0.66 -17.92
N GLU A 26 0.30 0.98 -17.61
CA GLU A 26 -0.16 2.37 -17.59
C GLU A 26 0.11 2.93 -16.19
N TYR A 27 0.96 3.95 -16.08
CA TYR A 27 1.24 4.60 -14.80
C TYR A 27 0.30 5.79 -14.56
N SER A 28 -0.02 6.06 -13.31
CA SER A 28 -0.72 7.29 -12.91
C SER A 28 0.11 8.51 -13.36
N PRO A 29 -0.54 9.66 -13.63
CA PRO A 29 0.19 10.87 -14.04
C PRO A 29 1.33 11.25 -13.08
N GLN A 30 1.12 11.07 -11.78
CA GLN A 30 2.09 11.40 -10.73
C GLN A 30 3.28 10.43 -10.72
N LEU A 31 3.03 9.13 -10.85
CA LEU A 31 4.11 8.14 -10.94
C LEU A 31 4.87 8.30 -12.28
N GLN A 32 4.16 8.52 -13.38
CA GLN A 32 4.78 8.79 -14.69
C GLN A 32 5.71 10.02 -14.65
N ASP A 33 5.28 11.11 -14.00
CA ASP A 33 6.11 12.30 -13.80
C ASP A 33 7.36 11.99 -12.98
N TYR A 34 7.21 11.28 -11.86
CA TYR A 34 8.35 10.82 -11.03
C TYR A 34 9.35 9.99 -11.85
N LEU A 35 8.87 8.98 -12.58
CA LEU A 35 9.71 8.11 -13.42
C LEU A 35 10.46 8.93 -14.49
N SER A 36 9.81 9.92 -15.08
CA SER A 36 10.45 10.78 -16.09
C SER A 36 11.59 11.62 -15.50
N LYS A 37 11.45 12.09 -14.26
CA LYS A 37 12.44 12.93 -13.58
C LYS A 37 13.58 12.12 -12.97
N ARG A 38 13.30 10.89 -12.52
CA ARG A 38 14.27 9.94 -11.94
C ARG A 38 15.49 9.72 -12.83
N HIS A 39 15.31 9.77 -14.15
CA HIS A 39 16.38 9.51 -15.13
C HIS A 39 17.24 10.75 -15.48
N TYR A 40 16.79 11.98 -15.20
CA TYR A 40 17.40 13.19 -15.77
C TYR A 40 18.40 13.95 -14.89
N LYS A 41 18.45 13.73 -13.57
CA LYS A 41 19.49 14.32 -12.71
C LYS A 41 19.40 13.73 -11.32
N ARG A 42 20.55 13.64 -10.62
CA ARG A 42 20.62 13.50 -9.15
C ARG A 42 19.61 14.44 -8.49
N LEU A 43 18.45 13.92 -8.11
CA LEU A 43 17.40 14.67 -7.40
C LEU A 43 17.67 14.74 -5.89
N TYR A 44 18.88 14.39 -5.44
CA TYR A 44 19.14 14.05 -4.04
C TYR A 44 20.44 14.61 -3.48
N ASP A 45 20.96 15.70 -4.06
CA ASP A 45 22.04 16.45 -3.43
C ASP A 45 21.53 17.41 -2.32
N ASP A 46 20.21 17.57 -2.15
CA ASP A 46 19.58 18.41 -1.09
C ASP A 46 18.78 17.62 -0.03
N LEU A 47 18.77 16.28 -0.04
CA LEU A 47 18.32 15.50 1.13
C LEU A 47 19.41 15.54 2.21
N ASN A 48 19.54 16.69 2.87
CA ASN A 48 20.11 16.73 4.19
C ASN A 48 19.13 15.99 5.12
N ALA A 49 19.47 14.73 5.39
CA ALA A 49 18.82 13.91 6.40
C ALA A 49 18.96 14.59 7.77
N THR A 50 17.95 15.33 8.21
CA THR A 50 17.86 15.79 9.59
C THR A 50 17.18 14.71 10.42
N SER A 51 17.96 14.20 11.37
CA SER A 51 17.80 12.95 12.08
C SER A 51 16.85 13.06 13.27
N LYS A 52 15.54 12.97 13.04
CA LYS A 52 14.63 12.55 14.10
C LYS A 52 13.42 11.83 13.52
N ARG A 53 13.31 10.53 13.82
CA ARG A 53 12.09 9.74 13.61
C ARG A 53 10.94 10.46 14.33
N VAL A 54 9.87 10.72 13.60
CA VAL A 54 8.75 11.54 14.11
C VAL A 54 7.86 10.79 15.09
N PHE A 55 7.72 9.47 14.91
CA PHE A 55 7.14 8.60 15.92
C PHE A 55 8.23 7.80 16.62
N ASP A 56 8.35 7.93 17.94
CA ASP A 56 9.31 7.17 18.72
C ASP A 56 8.74 5.78 19.06
N TYR A 57 8.89 4.87 18.12
CA TYR A 57 8.48 3.48 18.23
C TYR A 57 9.08 2.69 19.41
N ASP A 58 10.15 3.19 20.02
CA ASP A 58 10.79 2.56 21.18
C ASP A 58 10.10 2.98 22.50
N ASN A 59 9.48 4.17 22.54
CA ASN A 59 8.93 4.78 23.75
C ASN A 59 7.44 5.14 23.67
N GLU A 60 6.86 5.22 22.49
CA GLU A 60 5.46 5.54 22.22
C GLU A 60 4.69 4.30 21.76
N LYS A 61 3.39 4.27 22.11
CA LYS A 61 2.48 3.19 21.69
C LYS A 61 1.55 3.68 20.60
N VAL A 62 1.33 2.84 19.59
CA VAL A 62 0.32 3.08 18.56
C VAL A 62 -1.06 2.76 19.12
N TYR A 63 -1.95 3.75 19.11
CA TYR A 63 -3.38 3.61 19.30
C TYR A 63 -4.03 3.96 17.97
N GLY A 64 -4.19 2.93 17.12
CA GLY A 64 -4.52 3.08 15.71
C GLY A 64 -5.94 2.66 15.35
N VAL A 65 -6.47 3.26 14.28
CA VAL A 65 -7.65 2.78 13.54
C VAL A 65 -7.33 2.65 12.05
N ASN A 66 -7.99 1.73 11.35
CA ASN A 66 -7.87 1.60 9.90
C ASN A 66 -8.92 2.46 9.19
N LEU A 67 -8.52 3.13 8.11
CA LEU A 67 -9.41 3.85 7.20
C LEU A 67 -9.96 2.87 6.13
N GLY A 68 -10.51 1.74 6.60
CA GLY A 68 -10.92 0.62 5.77
C GLY A 68 -12.14 0.91 4.88
N GLY A 69 -12.22 0.21 3.75
CA GLY A 69 -13.28 0.39 2.77
C GLY A 69 -13.27 1.74 2.03
N TRP A 70 -12.25 2.58 2.21
CA TRP A 70 -12.19 3.91 1.59
C TRP A 70 -11.71 3.85 0.13
N VAL A 71 -10.39 3.78 -0.10
CA VAL A 71 -9.82 3.72 -1.45
C VAL A 71 -9.44 2.31 -1.91
N VAL A 72 -9.52 1.35 -1.00
CA VAL A 72 -9.67 -0.07 -1.31
C VAL A 72 -11.01 -0.48 -0.71
N THR A 73 -11.96 -0.77 -1.58
CA THR A 73 -13.34 -1.08 -1.21
C THR A 73 -13.49 -2.56 -0.89
N GLU A 74 -14.33 -2.87 0.10
CA GLU A 74 -14.56 -4.24 0.57
C GLU A 74 -16.07 -4.47 0.69
N PRO A 75 -16.65 -5.52 0.08
CA PRO A 75 -18.10 -5.73 0.05
C PRO A 75 -18.76 -5.77 1.43
N TYR A 76 -18.10 -6.29 2.46
CA TYR A 76 -18.68 -6.33 3.80
C TYR A 76 -18.66 -4.97 4.51
N ILE A 77 -17.75 -4.05 4.13
CA ILE A 77 -17.62 -2.71 4.72
C ILE A 77 -18.59 -1.73 4.06
N SER A 78 -18.67 -1.74 2.73
CA SER A 78 -19.54 -0.86 1.94
C SER A 78 -20.57 -1.65 1.11
N PRO A 79 -21.43 -2.49 1.72
CA PRO A 79 -22.30 -3.42 1.00
C PRO A 79 -23.27 -2.73 0.03
N SER A 80 -23.70 -1.50 0.33
CA SER A 80 -24.55 -0.70 -0.57
C SER A 80 -23.86 -0.35 -1.88
N LEU A 81 -22.55 -0.09 -1.87
CA LEU A 81 -21.76 0.21 -3.07
C LEU A 81 -21.85 -0.96 -4.06
N TYR A 82 -21.61 -2.17 -3.56
CA TYR A 82 -21.61 -3.40 -4.36
C TYR A 82 -23.00 -3.85 -4.76
N TRP A 83 -23.98 -3.78 -3.86
CA TRP A 83 -25.37 -4.13 -4.18
C TRP A 83 -25.91 -3.28 -5.35
N ASN A 84 -25.59 -1.99 -5.37
CA ASN A 84 -26.01 -1.08 -6.44
C ASN A 84 -25.30 -1.34 -7.79
N ALA A 85 -24.26 -2.17 -7.82
CA ALA A 85 -23.59 -2.61 -9.04
C ALA A 85 -24.08 -3.99 -9.55
N SER A 86 -25.03 -4.61 -8.85
CA SER A 86 -25.73 -5.81 -9.35
C SER A 86 -26.38 -5.52 -10.69
N THR A 87 -26.16 -6.40 -11.68
CA THR A 87 -26.63 -6.18 -13.06
C THR A 87 -28.10 -6.55 -13.26
N ASP A 88 -28.66 -7.39 -12.38
CA ASP A 88 -30.05 -7.85 -12.44
C ASP A 88 -30.82 -7.66 -11.12
N GLY A 89 -30.21 -7.02 -10.12
CA GLY A 89 -30.79 -6.81 -8.79
C GLY A 89 -30.79 -8.06 -7.91
N THR A 90 -30.00 -9.09 -8.25
CA THR A 90 -29.83 -10.31 -7.46
C THR A 90 -28.43 -10.41 -6.85
N GLU A 91 -28.33 -11.11 -5.72
CA GLU A 91 -27.06 -11.37 -5.04
C GLU A 91 -26.03 -12.09 -5.94
N ALA A 92 -26.50 -12.92 -6.87
CA ALA A 92 -25.64 -13.68 -7.77
C ALA A 92 -24.84 -12.82 -8.76
N THR A 93 -25.27 -11.56 -8.99
CA THR A 93 -24.59 -10.62 -9.89
C THR A 93 -23.91 -9.49 -9.15
N VAL A 94 -23.91 -9.50 -7.81
CA VAL A 94 -23.16 -8.55 -7.00
C VAL A 94 -21.66 -8.81 -7.22
N PRO A 95 -20.88 -7.78 -7.60
CA PRO A 95 -19.43 -7.93 -7.72
C PRO A 95 -18.80 -8.34 -6.39
N ILE A 96 -17.77 -9.17 -6.46
CA ILE A 96 -17.20 -9.85 -5.28
C ILE A 96 -15.95 -9.18 -4.71
N ASP A 97 -15.40 -8.21 -5.43
CA ASP A 97 -14.21 -7.43 -5.11
C ASP A 97 -14.18 -6.15 -5.99
N GLU A 98 -13.25 -5.24 -5.75
CA GLU A 98 -13.14 -3.98 -6.50
C GLU A 98 -12.80 -4.21 -8.00
N TYR A 99 -12.02 -5.26 -8.33
CA TYR A 99 -11.72 -5.62 -9.71
C TYR A 99 -13.00 -5.92 -10.48
N HIS A 100 -13.85 -6.81 -9.97
CA HIS A 100 -15.10 -7.20 -10.59
C HIS A 100 -16.12 -6.05 -10.54
N TYR A 101 -16.06 -5.20 -9.51
CA TYR A 101 -16.90 -3.99 -9.43
C TYR A 101 -16.62 -3.06 -10.62
N CYS A 102 -15.36 -2.69 -10.83
CA CYS A 102 -15.01 -1.86 -11.97
C CYS A 102 -15.22 -2.55 -13.32
N LYS A 103 -14.97 -3.87 -13.40
CA LYS A 103 -15.19 -4.64 -14.62
C LYS A 103 -16.66 -4.66 -15.04
N THR A 104 -17.56 -4.81 -14.07
CA THR A 104 -19.01 -4.85 -14.29
C THR A 104 -19.55 -3.49 -14.75
N LEU A 105 -19.07 -2.39 -14.15
CA LEU A 105 -19.54 -1.04 -14.44
C LEU A 105 -18.89 -0.43 -15.70
N GLY A 106 -17.67 -0.85 -16.02
CA GLY A 106 -16.81 -0.15 -16.98
C GLY A 106 -16.14 1.08 -16.37
N THR A 107 -15.07 1.55 -17.00
CA THR A 107 -14.14 2.54 -16.43
C THR A 107 -14.81 3.87 -16.02
N GLU A 108 -15.68 4.44 -16.86
CA GLU A 108 -16.29 5.76 -16.60
C GLU A 108 -17.26 5.72 -15.41
N GLU A 109 -18.13 4.71 -15.37
CA GLU A 109 -19.10 4.55 -14.28
C GLU A 109 -18.41 4.09 -12.99
N CYS A 110 -17.38 3.22 -13.09
CA CYS A 110 -16.58 2.85 -11.91
C CYS A 110 -15.97 4.09 -11.27
N TYR A 111 -15.27 4.92 -12.06
CA TYR A 111 -14.68 6.16 -11.56
C TYR A 111 -15.74 7.09 -10.95
N THR A 112 -16.87 7.29 -11.62
CA THR A 112 -17.93 8.19 -11.13
C THR A 112 -18.43 7.75 -9.75
N ARG A 113 -18.74 6.46 -9.57
CA ARG A 113 -19.24 5.94 -8.29
C ARG A 113 -18.16 5.86 -7.21
N LEU A 114 -16.96 5.41 -7.57
CA LEU A 114 -15.85 5.35 -6.61
C LEU A 114 -15.45 6.75 -6.17
N LYS A 115 -15.47 7.76 -7.06
CA LYS A 115 -15.20 9.13 -6.67
C LYS A 115 -16.23 9.67 -5.67
N ASP A 116 -17.52 9.45 -5.92
CA ASP A 116 -18.59 9.83 -4.97
C ASP A 116 -18.41 9.14 -3.62
N HIS A 117 -18.06 7.85 -3.63
CA HIS A 117 -17.70 7.11 -2.42
C HIS A 117 -16.47 7.70 -1.72
N TRP A 118 -15.37 7.96 -2.43
CA TRP A 118 -14.15 8.52 -1.85
C TRP A 118 -14.37 9.93 -1.27
N ASP A 119 -15.21 10.75 -1.90
CA ASP A 119 -15.55 12.10 -1.45
C ASP A 119 -16.40 12.11 -0.16
N THR A 120 -17.11 11.02 0.14
CA THR A 120 -18.14 11.00 1.20
C THR A 120 -17.92 9.94 2.29
N TRP A 121 -17.13 8.90 2.03
CA TRP A 121 -16.93 7.77 2.94
C TRP A 121 -16.14 8.17 4.19
N ILE A 122 -15.02 8.88 4.01
CA ILE A 122 -14.20 9.43 5.08
C ILE A 122 -13.89 10.89 4.76
N VAL A 123 -14.18 11.77 5.71
CA VAL A 123 -13.96 13.21 5.57
C VAL A 123 -13.13 13.76 6.73
N GLU A 124 -12.68 15.02 6.64
CA GLU A 124 -11.84 15.65 7.68
C GLU A 124 -12.46 15.57 9.09
N ASP A 125 -13.79 15.68 9.20
CA ASP A 125 -14.49 15.58 10.48
C ASP A 125 -14.33 14.21 11.15
N ASP A 126 -14.07 13.14 10.40
CA ASP A 126 -13.79 11.82 10.98
C ASP A 126 -12.41 11.77 11.63
N PHE A 127 -11.42 12.49 11.11
CA PHE A 127 -10.10 12.62 11.75
C PHE A 127 -10.21 13.38 13.08
N LYS A 128 -11.06 14.41 13.15
CA LYS A 128 -11.38 15.12 14.41
C LYS A 128 -11.98 14.15 15.44
N LYS A 129 -12.91 13.28 15.02
CA LYS A 129 -13.52 12.26 15.88
C LYS A 129 -12.48 11.23 16.35
N ILE A 130 -11.68 10.69 15.43
CA ILE A 130 -10.60 9.73 15.72
C ILE A 130 -9.68 10.30 16.80
N LYS A 131 -9.23 11.55 16.64
CA LYS A 131 -8.41 12.22 17.65
C LYS A 131 -9.15 12.37 18.99
N SER A 132 -10.42 12.76 18.96
CA SER A 132 -11.24 12.95 20.17
C SER A 132 -11.47 11.64 20.95
N TRP A 133 -11.42 10.48 20.29
CA TRP A 133 -11.51 9.17 20.92
C TRP A 133 -10.20 8.70 21.55
N GLY A 134 -9.13 9.48 21.42
CA GLY A 134 -7.82 9.20 22.02
C GLY A 134 -6.88 8.39 21.12
N PHE A 135 -7.24 8.15 19.85
CA PHE A 135 -6.32 7.56 18.89
C PHE A 135 -5.22 8.55 18.49
N ASN A 136 -4.04 8.03 18.14
CA ASN A 136 -2.89 8.83 17.72
C ASN A 136 -2.41 8.51 16.30
N THR A 137 -2.86 7.41 15.70
CA THR A 137 -2.42 6.96 14.38
C THR A 137 -3.61 6.46 13.56
N VAL A 138 -3.57 6.66 12.25
CA VAL A 138 -4.45 5.98 11.30
C VAL A 138 -3.64 5.11 10.35
N ARG A 139 -4.21 4.01 9.88
CA ARG A 139 -3.64 3.19 8.79
C ARG A 139 -4.49 3.39 7.54
N PHE A 140 -3.83 3.70 6.43
CA PHE A 140 -4.44 3.99 5.14
C PHE A 140 -4.11 2.88 4.13
N PRO A 141 -5.03 1.93 3.91
CA PRO A 141 -4.93 0.93 2.85
C PRO A 141 -5.00 1.59 1.47
N ILE A 142 -4.06 1.28 0.58
CA ILE A 142 -4.07 1.70 -0.82
C ILE A 142 -3.62 0.57 -1.75
N GLY A 143 -4.39 0.31 -2.81
CA GLY A 143 -4.06 -0.71 -3.80
C GLY A 143 -3.05 -0.23 -4.83
N TYR A 144 -2.32 -1.15 -5.45
CA TYR A 144 -1.36 -0.82 -6.52
C TYR A 144 -1.99 -0.04 -7.67
N TRP A 145 -3.28 -0.27 -7.92
CA TRP A 145 -4.06 0.37 -8.98
C TRP A 145 -4.24 1.87 -8.80
N ALA A 146 -3.94 2.42 -7.63
CA ALA A 146 -3.81 3.87 -7.46
C ALA A 146 -2.63 4.47 -8.26
N PHE A 147 -1.63 3.64 -8.59
CA PHE A 147 -0.34 4.08 -9.14
C PHE A 147 -0.06 3.50 -10.52
N ALA A 148 -0.49 2.27 -10.81
CA ALA A 148 -0.29 1.65 -12.10
C ALA A 148 -1.37 0.62 -12.42
N HIS A 149 -1.68 0.46 -13.70
CA HIS A 149 -2.58 -0.55 -14.22
C HIS A 149 -1.84 -1.52 -15.15
N LEU A 150 -2.17 -2.80 -14.99
CA LEU A 150 -1.92 -3.79 -16.03
C LEU A 150 -2.83 -3.49 -17.24
N SER A 151 -2.41 -3.90 -18.44
CA SER A 151 -3.26 -3.76 -19.65
C SER A 151 -4.66 -4.40 -19.54
N THR A 152 -4.83 -5.34 -18.61
CA THR A 152 -6.10 -6.06 -18.34
C THR A 152 -6.86 -5.54 -17.13
N ASP A 153 -6.35 -4.50 -16.46
CA ASP A 153 -6.97 -4.00 -15.24
C ASP A 153 -8.22 -3.16 -15.56
N PRO A 154 -9.33 -3.37 -14.84
CA PRO A 154 -10.54 -2.59 -15.00
C PRO A 154 -10.56 -1.35 -14.10
N TYR A 155 -9.60 -1.21 -13.18
CA TYR A 155 -9.54 -0.15 -12.17
C TYR A 155 -9.46 1.25 -12.78
N CYS A 156 -9.70 2.26 -11.94
CA CYS A 156 -9.51 3.66 -12.26
C CYS A 156 -8.49 4.31 -11.30
N PHE A 157 -7.78 5.32 -11.78
CA PHE A 157 -6.92 6.18 -10.94
C PHE A 157 -7.73 7.22 -10.16
N GLY A 158 -7.12 7.82 -9.13
CA GLY A 158 -7.63 8.97 -8.39
C GLY A 158 -7.44 8.87 -6.87
N GLN A 159 -7.15 7.68 -6.36
CA GLN A 159 -7.02 7.35 -4.94
C GLN A 159 -5.90 8.13 -4.25
N GLU A 160 -4.80 8.40 -4.96
CA GLU A 160 -3.64 9.11 -4.40
C GLU A 160 -3.99 10.52 -3.89
N GLU A 161 -4.95 11.21 -4.51
CA GLU A 161 -5.44 12.51 -4.03
C GLU A 161 -6.03 12.41 -2.61
N TYR A 162 -6.69 11.29 -2.29
CA TYR A 162 -7.29 11.08 -0.97
C TYR A 162 -6.26 10.66 0.08
N LEU A 163 -5.16 10.02 -0.34
CA LEU A 163 -4.00 9.83 0.53
C LEU A 163 -3.39 11.18 0.92
N GLU A 164 -3.20 12.09 -0.04
CA GLU A 164 -2.68 13.44 0.24
C GLU A 164 -3.63 14.24 1.16
N LYS A 165 -4.95 14.17 0.94
CA LYS A 165 -5.95 14.75 1.87
C LYS A 165 -5.86 14.14 3.26
N ALA A 166 -5.75 12.81 3.38
CA ALA A 166 -5.66 12.12 4.67
C ALA A 166 -4.40 12.51 5.44
N ILE A 167 -3.26 12.68 4.76
CA ILE A 167 -2.02 13.17 5.37
C ILE A 167 -2.22 14.58 5.92
N GLU A 168 -2.84 15.49 5.15
CA GLU A 168 -3.10 16.85 5.63
C GLU A 168 -4.10 16.88 6.81
N TRP A 169 -5.15 16.07 6.76
CA TRP A 169 -6.09 15.94 7.87
C TRP A 169 -5.42 15.35 9.12
N CYS A 170 -4.50 14.40 8.96
CA CYS A 170 -3.67 13.92 10.07
C CYS A 170 -2.83 15.05 10.68
N ARG A 171 -2.15 15.84 9.84
CA ARG A 171 -1.36 17.01 10.27
C ARG A 171 -2.19 17.97 11.11
N ASN A 172 -3.38 18.32 10.62
CA ASN A 172 -4.30 19.24 11.29
C ASN A 172 -4.77 18.75 12.66
N GLN A 173 -4.85 17.43 12.86
CA GLN A 173 -5.34 16.84 14.11
C GLN A 173 -4.21 16.32 15.03
N GLY A 174 -2.94 16.46 14.61
CA GLY A 174 -1.81 15.83 15.31
C GLY A 174 -1.98 14.32 15.43
N LEU A 175 -2.40 13.69 14.33
CA LEU A 175 -2.41 12.24 14.13
C LEU A 175 -1.23 11.86 13.23
N TYR A 176 -0.75 10.63 13.37
CA TYR A 176 0.20 10.02 12.45
C TYR A 176 -0.52 9.12 11.45
N ILE A 177 0.13 8.82 10.33
CA ILE A 177 -0.41 7.93 9.29
C ILE A 177 0.57 6.83 8.90
N TRP A 178 0.04 5.62 8.72
CA TRP A 178 0.69 4.54 8.01
C TRP A 178 0.14 4.44 6.60
N ILE A 179 1.02 4.40 5.61
CA ILE A 179 0.64 4.12 4.22
C ILE A 179 0.85 2.65 3.97
N ASP A 180 -0.19 1.94 3.55
CA ASP A 180 -0.18 0.49 3.45
C ASP A 180 -0.49 0.01 2.04
N LEU A 181 0.50 -0.61 1.38
CA LEU A 181 0.28 -1.23 0.08
C LEU A 181 -0.58 -2.49 0.26
N HIS A 182 -1.88 -2.32 0.07
CA HIS A 182 -2.90 -3.26 0.53
C HIS A 182 -3.19 -4.38 -0.48
N GLY A 183 -2.97 -4.11 -1.77
CA GLY A 183 -3.13 -5.07 -2.85
C GLY A 183 -2.03 -4.87 -3.89
N VAL A 184 -1.49 -5.97 -4.41
CA VAL A 184 -0.47 -6.00 -5.47
C VAL A 184 -0.98 -6.72 -6.72
N PRO A 185 -0.38 -6.51 -7.90
CA PRO A 185 -0.86 -7.11 -9.14
C PRO A 185 -0.96 -8.63 -9.05
N GLY A 186 -2.09 -9.19 -9.51
CA GLY A 186 -2.36 -10.62 -9.42
C GLY A 186 -2.71 -11.15 -8.03
N SER A 187 -2.77 -10.26 -7.01
CA SER A 187 -3.07 -10.56 -5.61
C SER A 187 -2.03 -11.44 -4.89
N GLN A 188 -1.74 -11.05 -3.65
CA GLN A 188 -0.85 -11.73 -2.72
C GLN A 188 -1.54 -12.76 -1.81
N ASN A 189 -2.87 -12.80 -1.79
CA ASN A 189 -3.62 -13.62 -0.83
C ASN A 189 -4.94 -14.23 -1.33
N GLY A 190 -5.54 -13.66 -2.38
CA GLY A 190 -6.80 -14.12 -2.96
C GLY A 190 -8.02 -13.70 -2.14
N PHE A 191 -7.87 -12.76 -1.22
CA PHE A 191 -8.97 -12.13 -0.50
C PHE A 191 -9.51 -10.96 -1.32
N ASP A 192 -10.78 -10.62 -1.12
CA ASP A 192 -11.42 -9.45 -1.75
C ASP A 192 -10.72 -8.14 -1.37
N ASN A 193 -10.20 -8.04 -0.15
CA ASN A 193 -9.42 -6.89 0.34
C ASN A 193 -8.14 -6.62 -0.47
N SER A 194 -7.62 -7.58 -1.24
CA SER A 194 -6.48 -7.36 -2.15
C SER A 194 -6.88 -6.72 -3.48
N GLY A 195 -8.18 -6.51 -3.70
CA GLY A 195 -8.78 -6.03 -4.94
C GLY A 195 -9.21 -7.15 -5.90
N LEU A 196 -8.62 -8.35 -5.79
CA LEU A 196 -8.88 -9.47 -6.69
C LEU A 196 -8.96 -10.81 -5.93
N ARG A 197 -10.19 -11.27 -5.69
CA ARG A 197 -10.48 -12.49 -4.92
C ARG A 197 -10.15 -13.75 -5.71
N ASP A 198 -9.86 -14.84 -5.00
CA ASP A 198 -9.65 -16.20 -5.52
C ASP A 198 -8.39 -16.38 -6.40
N HIS A 199 -7.57 -15.33 -6.54
CA HIS A 199 -6.32 -15.33 -7.27
C HIS A 199 -5.12 -15.08 -6.34
N VAL A 200 -4.06 -15.90 -6.48
CA VAL A 200 -2.77 -15.71 -5.78
C VAL A 200 -1.66 -15.82 -6.82
N ASN A 201 -1.53 -14.79 -7.66
CA ASN A 201 -0.68 -14.81 -8.85
C ASN A 201 0.48 -13.81 -8.80
N TRP A 202 0.59 -13.00 -7.74
CA TRP A 202 1.65 -12.00 -7.60
C TRP A 202 3.05 -12.57 -7.84
N GLN A 203 3.38 -13.70 -7.22
CA GLN A 203 4.69 -14.35 -7.35
C GLN A 203 4.86 -15.21 -8.61
N HIS A 204 3.81 -15.40 -9.40
CA HIS A 204 3.87 -16.17 -10.64
C HIS A 204 4.46 -15.37 -11.80
N HIS A 205 4.52 -14.04 -11.67
CA HIS A 205 5.03 -13.14 -12.71
C HIS A 205 6.06 -12.19 -12.10
N GLN A 206 7.31 -12.27 -12.56
CA GLN A 206 8.37 -11.37 -12.08
C GLN A 206 8.00 -9.89 -12.30
N ALA A 207 7.31 -9.58 -13.40
CA ALA A 207 6.85 -8.24 -13.71
C ALA A 207 5.91 -7.65 -12.63
N TYR A 208 5.12 -8.49 -11.94
CA TYR A 208 4.22 -8.03 -10.87
C TYR A 208 4.99 -7.69 -9.59
N ILE A 209 6.04 -8.47 -9.28
CA ILE A 209 6.96 -8.18 -8.17
C ILE A 209 7.72 -6.88 -8.47
N ASP A 210 8.27 -6.75 -9.68
CA ASP A 210 9.01 -5.57 -10.10
C ASP A 210 8.13 -4.31 -10.05
N LEU A 211 6.89 -4.38 -10.54
CA LEU A 211 5.94 -3.28 -10.45
C LEU A 211 5.61 -2.91 -9.00
N SER A 212 5.43 -3.92 -8.13
CA SER A 212 5.19 -3.68 -6.69
C SER A 212 6.37 -2.95 -6.04
N LEU A 213 7.61 -3.32 -6.37
CA LEU A 213 8.81 -2.64 -5.90
C LEU A 213 8.96 -1.22 -6.48
N GLU A 214 8.57 -0.98 -7.73
CA GLU A 214 8.60 0.35 -8.34
C GLU A 214 7.59 1.29 -7.66
N ILE A 215 6.39 0.80 -7.37
CA ILE A 215 5.36 1.53 -6.61
C ILE A 215 5.84 1.83 -5.18
N LEU A 216 6.42 0.85 -4.48
CA LEU A 216 6.99 1.08 -3.16
C LEU A 216 8.11 2.12 -3.18
N GLN A 217 9.00 2.06 -4.18
CA GLN A 217 10.06 3.05 -4.34
C GLN A 217 9.49 4.46 -4.55
N TYR A 218 8.43 4.59 -5.34
CA TYR A 218 7.72 5.85 -5.51
C TYR A 218 7.11 6.35 -4.19
N ILE A 219 6.36 5.50 -3.48
CA ILE A 219 5.73 5.84 -2.20
C ILE A 219 6.80 6.29 -1.19
N MET A 220 7.91 5.55 -1.08
CA MET A 220 9.01 5.91 -0.17
C MET A 220 9.74 7.20 -0.57
N ALA A 221 9.92 7.44 -1.87
CA ALA A 221 10.58 8.64 -2.37
C ALA A 221 9.74 9.90 -2.14
N LYS A 222 8.42 9.79 -2.33
CA LYS A 222 7.48 10.90 -2.14
C LYS A 222 7.13 11.08 -0.67
N TYR A 223 6.45 10.09 -0.08
CA TYR A 223 5.83 10.20 1.24
C TYR A 223 6.76 9.90 2.42
N GLY A 224 7.94 9.35 2.16
CA GLY A 224 8.96 9.23 3.18
C GLY A 224 9.94 10.41 3.20
N GLY A 225 9.83 11.38 2.31
CA GLY A 225 10.72 12.55 2.29
C GLY A 225 10.39 13.58 3.38
N ASN A 226 11.28 14.58 3.52
CA ASN A 226 11.18 15.63 4.54
C ASN A 226 9.84 16.40 4.54
N GLU A 227 9.12 16.47 3.41
CA GLU A 227 7.81 17.12 3.30
C GLU A 227 6.73 16.46 4.17
N TYR A 228 6.87 15.16 4.44
CA TYR A 228 5.86 14.36 5.12
C TYR A 228 6.37 13.75 6.43
N GLU A 229 7.61 14.07 6.82
CA GLU A 229 8.26 13.47 7.98
C GLU A 229 7.43 13.70 9.25
N ASP A 230 6.76 14.85 9.37
CA ASP A 230 5.95 15.25 10.53
C ASP A 230 4.66 14.44 10.74
N VAL A 231 4.24 13.64 9.76
CA VAL A 231 2.95 12.92 9.78
C VAL A 231 3.09 11.44 9.43
N VAL A 232 3.84 11.11 8.37
CA VAL A 232 3.98 9.74 7.88
C VAL A 232 4.95 8.99 8.78
N SER A 233 4.40 8.14 9.66
CA SER A 233 5.19 7.43 10.66
C SER A 233 5.62 6.04 10.23
N ALA A 234 4.97 5.43 9.23
CA ALA A 234 5.44 4.20 8.62
C ALA A 234 4.88 3.98 7.22
N ILE A 235 5.57 3.13 6.44
CA ILE A 235 5.07 2.55 5.20
C ILE A 235 5.00 1.02 5.39
N GLN A 236 3.81 0.44 5.29
CA GLN A 236 3.63 -1.00 5.27
C GLN A 236 3.85 -1.54 3.86
N VAL A 237 4.83 -2.42 3.74
CA VAL A 237 5.38 -2.90 2.47
C VAL A 237 4.40 -3.79 1.72
N LEU A 238 3.65 -4.63 2.44
CA LEU A 238 2.62 -5.48 1.87
C LEU A 238 1.63 -5.91 2.95
N ASN A 239 0.34 -5.73 2.68
CA ASN A 239 -0.73 -6.28 3.52
C ASN A 239 -0.89 -7.78 3.30
N GLU A 240 -0.98 -8.54 4.38
CA GLU A 240 -1.50 -9.92 4.39
C GLU A 240 -1.02 -10.86 3.25
N PRO A 241 0.28 -10.94 2.89
CA PRO A 241 0.71 -11.97 1.95
C PRO A 241 0.40 -13.34 2.53
N LEU A 242 -0.29 -14.20 1.76
CA LEU A 242 -0.74 -15.50 2.26
C LEU A 242 0.42 -16.50 2.26
N GLY A 243 1.28 -16.42 3.27
CA GLY A 243 2.53 -17.19 3.38
C GLY A 243 2.41 -18.68 3.01
N PRO A 244 1.41 -19.42 3.52
CA PRO A 244 1.20 -20.84 3.16
C PRO A 244 0.95 -21.11 1.66
N ARG A 245 0.63 -20.09 0.86
CA ARG A 245 0.37 -20.15 -0.58
C ARG A 245 1.46 -19.47 -1.41
N LEU A 246 2.49 -18.92 -0.78
CA LEU A 246 3.57 -18.16 -1.41
C LEU A 246 4.93 -18.84 -1.23
N ASN A 247 5.88 -18.48 -2.09
CA ASN A 247 7.30 -18.75 -1.88
C ASN A 247 7.86 -17.77 -0.86
N MET A 248 8.11 -18.26 0.36
CA MET A 248 8.59 -17.43 1.48
C MET A 248 10.00 -16.85 1.26
N ASN A 249 10.87 -17.51 0.49
CA ASN A 249 12.19 -16.95 0.18
C ASN A 249 12.07 -15.73 -0.74
N GLN A 250 11.15 -15.79 -1.71
CA GLN A 250 10.88 -14.67 -2.61
C GLN A 250 10.17 -13.52 -1.87
N LEU A 251 9.32 -13.81 -0.89
CA LEU A 251 8.74 -12.79 -0.02
C LEU A 251 9.81 -12.12 0.86
N GLU A 252 10.73 -12.89 1.45
CA GLU A 252 11.87 -12.35 2.20
C GLU A 252 12.75 -11.45 1.31
N GLU A 253 13.05 -11.90 0.09
CA GLU A 253 13.80 -11.09 -0.89
C GLU A 253 13.07 -9.80 -1.27
N PHE A 254 11.76 -9.85 -1.49
CA PHE A 254 10.94 -8.67 -1.74
C PHE A 254 11.03 -7.66 -0.58
N TYR A 255 10.91 -8.12 0.68
CA TYR A 255 11.06 -7.27 1.86
C TYR A 255 12.47 -6.66 1.96
N LEU A 256 13.53 -7.45 1.74
CA LEU A 256 14.91 -6.96 1.75
C LEU A 256 15.18 -5.95 0.63
N ASN A 257 14.57 -6.14 -0.54
CA ASN A 257 14.66 -5.20 -1.66
C ASN A 257 13.98 -3.88 -1.33
N SER A 258 12.80 -3.90 -0.70
CA SER A 258 12.12 -2.67 -0.24
C SER A 258 12.96 -1.89 0.79
N TYR A 259 13.59 -2.58 1.73
CA TYR A 259 14.54 -1.96 2.67
C TYR A 259 15.75 -1.34 1.97
N THR A 260 16.29 -2.05 0.97
CA THR A 260 17.42 -1.56 0.19
C THR A 260 17.04 -0.31 -0.62
N GLN A 261 15.84 -0.25 -1.18
CA GLN A 261 15.32 0.94 -1.85
C GLN A 261 15.20 2.12 -0.89
N MET A 262 14.64 1.91 0.30
CA MET A 262 14.56 2.93 1.34
C MET A 262 15.93 3.52 1.69
N LYS A 263 16.94 2.66 1.89
CA LYS A 263 18.32 3.10 2.17
C LYS A 263 18.98 3.79 0.98
N TYR A 264 18.71 3.35 -0.25
CA TYR A 264 19.18 4.01 -1.46
C TYR A 264 18.62 5.45 -1.57
N LEU A 265 17.38 5.65 -1.16
CA LEU A 265 16.73 6.96 -1.09
C LEU A 265 17.24 7.84 0.07
N LYS A 266 18.17 7.34 0.90
CA LYS A 266 18.68 8.00 2.12
C LYS A 266 17.56 8.39 3.09
N ASN A 267 16.49 7.61 3.10
CA ASN A 267 15.35 7.83 3.96
C ASN A 267 15.57 7.12 5.32
N ASP A 268 14.88 7.58 6.36
CA ASP A 268 14.82 6.92 7.68
C ASP A 268 13.38 6.58 8.11
N ILE A 269 12.43 6.58 7.17
CA ILE A 269 11.06 6.14 7.38
C ILE A 269 11.02 4.70 7.89
N SER A 270 10.12 4.42 8.83
CA SER A 270 9.89 3.06 9.30
C SER A 270 9.15 2.24 8.26
N LEU A 271 9.68 1.05 7.96
CA LEU A 271 8.98 0.05 7.14
C LEU A 271 8.30 -0.96 8.06
N ALA A 272 7.02 -1.23 7.80
CA ALA A 272 6.25 -2.27 8.46
C ALA A 272 6.07 -3.48 7.52
N TYR A 273 6.27 -4.69 8.05
CA TYR A 273 6.11 -5.95 7.32
C TYR A 273 5.04 -6.80 7.98
N HIS A 274 4.05 -7.23 7.22
CA HIS A 274 3.04 -8.17 7.70
C HIS A 274 3.67 -9.55 7.97
N ASP A 275 3.12 -10.29 8.94
CA ASP A 275 3.67 -11.56 9.42
C ASP A 275 3.56 -12.72 8.43
N ALA A 276 2.80 -12.52 7.37
CA ALA A 276 2.43 -13.49 6.34
C ALA A 276 1.69 -14.72 6.89
N PHE A 277 0.96 -14.55 7.99
CA PHE A 277 0.30 -15.58 8.78
C PHE A 277 1.25 -16.65 9.32
N MET A 278 2.53 -16.29 9.51
CA MET A 278 3.53 -17.15 10.12
C MET A 278 3.49 -17.04 11.64
N ALA A 279 3.95 -18.10 12.33
CA ALA A 279 4.01 -18.10 13.77
C ALA A 279 4.90 -16.94 14.32
N PRO A 280 4.60 -16.42 15.53
CA PRO A 280 5.46 -15.43 16.18
C PRO A 280 6.93 -15.86 16.20
N GLY A 281 7.83 -14.91 15.95
CA GLY A 281 9.28 -15.14 15.87
C GLY A 281 9.80 -15.70 14.54
N TYR A 282 8.93 -16.00 13.57
CA TYR A 282 9.36 -16.49 12.25
C TYR A 282 10.36 -15.56 11.56
N TRP A 283 10.14 -14.24 11.67
CA TRP A 283 10.96 -13.22 11.04
C TRP A 283 12.24 -12.87 11.82
N ASP A 284 12.29 -13.19 13.12
CA ASP A 284 13.41 -12.84 14.01
C ASP A 284 14.75 -13.41 13.53
N SER A 285 14.77 -14.61 12.94
CA SER A 285 16.02 -15.19 12.41
C SER A 285 16.31 -14.83 10.95
N ARG A 286 15.34 -14.21 10.26
CA ARG A 286 15.40 -13.94 8.81
C ARG A 286 15.76 -12.50 8.49
N MET A 287 15.25 -11.56 9.29
CA MET A 287 15.43 -10.12 9.07
C MET A 287 16.50 -9.52 10.00
N THR A 288 16.76 -10.12 11.16
CA THR A 288 17.79 -9.67 12.11
C THR A 288 19.18 -9.62 11.49
N GLY A 289 19.87 -8.50 11.65
CA GLY A 289 21.22 -8.26 11.09
C GLY A 289 21.24 -7.93 9.60
N LYS A 290 20.13 -8.12 8.87
CA LYS A 290 19.94 -7.67 7.48
C LYS A 290 19.21 -6.32 7.41
N VAL A 291 18.35 -6.06 8.40
CA VAL A 291 17.59 -4.82 8.59
C VAL A 291 17.86 -4.30 10.00
N SER A 292 18.00 -2.99 10.18
CA SER A 292 18.16 -2.42 11.53
C SER A 292 16.85 -2.53 12.32
N HIS A 293 16.92 -3.05 13.56
CA HIS A 293 15.79 -3.30 14.47
C HIS A 293 14.97 -2.07 14.86
N THR A 294 15.38 -0.88 14.44
CA THR A 294 14.63 0.37 14.55
C THR A 294 13.45 0.46 13.58
N THR A 295 13.25 -0.54 12.71
CA THR A 295 12.00 -0.77 11.98
C THR A 295 11.08 -1.62 12.85
N ASN A 296 10.12 -0.97 13.51
CA ASN A 296 9.09 -1.67 14.28
C ASN A 296 8.25 -2.55 13.34
N LEU A 297 8.61 -3.83 13.34
CA LEU A 297 7.81 -4.92 12.83
C LEU A 297 6.47 -4.92 13.59
N THR A 298 5.42 -4.39 12.98
CA THR A 298 4.06 -4.59 13.50
C THR A 298 3.45 -5.76 12.76
N LEU A 299 3.58 -6.93 13.38
CA LEU A 299 2.87 -8.15 13.02
C LEU A 299 1.43 -8.00 13.50
N TYR A 300 0.47 -7.82 12.59
CA TYR A 300 -0.94 -7.95 12.93
C TYR A 300 -1.34 -9.41 12.86
N PRO A 301 -1.82 -10.05 13.93
CA PRO A 301 -2.65 -11.22 13.77
C PRO A 301 -3.98 -10.78 13.15
N ASN A 302 -4.36 -11.47 12.06
CA ASN A 302 -5.64 -11.31 11.38
C ASN A 302 -6.79 -11.16 12.40
N THR A 303 -7.58 -10.09 12.30
CA THR A 303 -8.73 -9.84 13.19
C THR A 303 -9.95 -10.66 12.79
N GLY A 304 -9.75 -11.95 12.51
CA GLY A 304 -10.81 -12.94 12.36
C GLY A 304 -11.64 -13.18 13.62
N ASN A 305 -11.40 -12.45 14.72
CA ASN A 305 -12.15 -12.55 15.97
C ASN A 305 -12.54 -11.15 16.49
N LEU A 306 -13.53 -10.52 15.86
CA LEU A 306 -14.44 -9.59 16.55
C LEU A 306 -15.40 -10.33 17.51
N THR A 307 -15.19 -11.63 17.74
CA THR A 307 -15.77 -12.37 18.86
C THR A 307 -14.71 -13.20 19.58
N GLY A 308 -14.06 -12.61 20.57
CA GLY A 308 -13.52 -13.35 21.72
C GLY A 308 -12.02 -13.63 21.74
N TYR A 309 -11.44 -13.23 22.88
CA TYR A 309 -10.15 -13.61 23.46
C TYR A 309 -8.92 -12.81 23.03
N THR A 310 -8.77 -11.67 23.72
CA THR A 310 -7.49 -11.09 24.13
C THR A 310 -6.53 -12.15 24.70
N ASN A 311 -5.29 -12.17 24.22
CA ASN A 311 -4.12 -12.42 25.05
C ASN A 311 -2.86 -11.85 24.41
N SER A 312 -2.60 -10.57 24.71
CA SER A 312 -1.29 -9.96 24.59
C SER A 312 -0.40 -10.47 25.72
N SER A 313 0.42 -11.49 25.46
CA SER A 313 1.50 -11.84 26.38
C SER A 313 2.71 -10.98 26.07
N ASN A 314 2.89 -9.93 26.88
CA ASN A 314 4.21 -9.41 27.21
C ASN A 314 5.13 -10.60 27.51
N TYR A 315 6.25 -10.73 26.79
CA TYR A 315 7.38 -11.54 27.25
C TYR A 315 8.61 -10.64 27.31
N GLN A 316 8.82 -10.08 28.50
CA GLN A 316 10.16 -9.91 29.06
C GLN A 316 10.40 -11.10 29.99
N GLY A 317 11.48 -11.83 29.74
CA GLY A 317 11.92 -13.01 30.47
C GLY A 317 12.96 -13.76 29.67
#